data_AF-A0A918JTA5-F1
#
_entry.id   AF-A0A918JTA5-F1
#
_cell.length_a   1.000
_cell.length_b   1.000
_cell.length_c   1.000
_cell.angle_alpha   90.00
_cell.angle_beta   90.00
_cell.angle_gamma   90.00
#
_symmetry.space_group_name_H-M   'P 1'
#
loop_
_entity.id
_entity.type
_entity.pdbx_description
1 polymer ?
#
loop_
_entity_poly.entity_id
_entity_poly.type
_entity_poly.pdbx_seq_one_letter_code
_entity_poly.pdbx_strand_id
1 'polypeptide(L)'
;MEEQDKLKILKELLFTEEHEFADSIAQKIEDLTKIVHQKKELSHKVDPIIDDKLQQFVLEIPKTLGPTITEALREEIKNSQDAVVEALFPIIGKMIKKYIAHEMKLLSENISRKTKKAFSFKKWFRRTKAKAQGVSDGDLAINDYAKPRLIQMFVIEKNSGILLADYSPLSEDTIDKEMIAGMLTAIKSFVEDAFHGGDQNLELIEYELYTIHIQNFYSYYVAAVISGAYNMMFKEVLEDQIIDFAKNNISSKDLKDSILFTKKLKKYFADEIV
;
A
#
# COMPACT_ATOMS: atom_id res chain seq x y z
N MET A 1 -35.25 -89.18 -43.58
CA MET A 1 -34.72 -87.84 -43.92
C MET A 1 -34.77 -87.70 -45.42
N GLU A 2 -35.57 -86.75 -45.89
CA GLU A 2 -35.61 -86.41 -47.31
C GLU A 2 -34.28 -85.77 -47.72
N GLU A 3 -33.90 -85.89 -49.00
CA GLU A 3 -32.63 -85.39 -49.54
C GLU A 3 -32.43 -83.89 -49.29
N GLN A 4 -33.53 -83.14 -49.24
CA GLN A 4 -33.56 -81.72 -48.90
C GLN A 4 -33.12 -81.43 -47.45
N ASP A 5 -33.41 -82.32 -46.49
CA ASP A 5 -32.97 -82.15 -45.10
C ASP A 5 -31.46 -82.32 -44.97
N LYS A 6 -30.87 -83.28 -45.71
CA LYS A 6 -29.42 -83.51 -45.72
C LYS A 6 -28.67 -82.34 -46.35
N LEU A 7 -29.21 -81.76 -47.42
CA LEU A 7 -28.62 -80.61 -48.09
C LEU A 7 -28.68 -79.35 -47.20
N LYS A 8 -29.76 -79.19 -46.43
CA LYS A 8 -29.93 -78.09 -45.49
C LYS A 8 -28.93 -78.17 -44.32
N ILE A 9 -28.76 -79.36 -43.74
CA ILE A 9 -27.79 -79.61 -42.66
C ILE A 9 -26.36 -79.40 -43.16
N LEU A 10 -26.02 -79.87 -44.37
CA LEU A 10 -24.69 -79.66 -44.95
C LEU A 10 -24.40 -78.17 -45.19
N LYS A 11 -25.42 -77.41 -45.60
CA LYS A 11 -25.32 -75.97 -45.80
C LYS A 11 -25.15 -75.24 -44.46
N GLU A 12 -25.90 -75.60 -43.43
CA GLU A 12 -25.66 -75.08 -42.08
C GLU A 12 -24.23 -75.40 -41.63
N LEU A 13 -23.79 -76.66 -41.70
CA LEU A 13 -22.47 -77.08 -41.23
C LEU A 13 -21.29 -76.41 -41.96
N LEU A 14 -21.45 -76.16 -43.28
CA LEU A 14 -20.41 -75.51 -44.09
C LEU A 14 -20.32 -74.01 -43.85
N PHE A 15 -21.44 -73.35 -43.49
CA PHE A 15 -21.53 -71.89 -43.39
C PHE A 15 -21.65 -71.37 -41.94
N THR A 16 -21.61 -72.23 -40.92
CA THR A 16 -21.71 -71.82 -39.51
C THR A 16 -20.68 -70.76 -39.13
N GLU A 17 -19.40 -70.95 -39.46
CA GLU A 17 -18.33 -70.01 -39.09
C GLU A 17 -18.52 -68.64 -39.76
N GLU A 18 -18.98 -68.62 -41.02
CA GLU A 18 -19.25 -67.36 -41.73
C GLU A 18 -20.48 -66.64 -41.19
N HIS A 19 -21.51 -67.37 -40.78
CA HIS A 19 -22.67 -66.78 -40.11
C HIS A 19 -22.31 -66.21 -38.74
N GLU A 20 -21.56 -66.95 -37.92
CA GLU A 20 -21.06 -66.46 -36.63
C GLU A 20 -20.17 -65.22 -36.80
N PHE A 21 -19.31 -65.21 -37.82
CA PHE A 21 -18.48 -64.06 -38.14
C PHE A 21 -19.31 -62.84 -38.58
N ALA A 22 -20.29 -63.04 -39.46
CA ALA A 22 -21.19 -61.98 -39.94
C ALA A 22 -22.02 -61.38 -38.80
N ASP A 23 -22.57 -62.23 -37.94
CA ASP A 23 -23.33 -61.81 -36.75
C ASP A 23 -22.44 -61.01 -35.78
N SER A 24 -21.18 -61.43 -35.61
CA SER A 24 -20.22 -60.68 -34.79
C SER A 24 -19.93 -59.27 -35.33
N ILE A 25 -19.91 -59.11 -36.66
CA ILE A 25 -19.72 -57.80 -37.30
C ILE A 25 -20.99 -56.96 -37.14
N ALA A 26 -22.16 -57.55 -37.38
CA ALA A 26 -23.45 -56.88 -37.23
C ALA A 26 -23.61 -56.33 -35.80
N GLN A 27 -23.25 -57.13 -34.79
CA GLN A 27 -23.29 -56.71 -33.39
C GLN A 27 -22.32 -55.56 -33.11
N LYS A 28 -21.08 -55.63 -33.60
CA LYS A 28 -20.09 -54.53 -33.45
C LYS A 28 -20.56 -53.24 -34.11
N ILE A 29 -21.23 -53.32 -35.26
CA ILE A 29 -21.80 -52.16 -35.95
C ILE A 29 -22.95 -51.57 -35.13
N GLU A 30 -23.82 -52.40 -34.58
CA GLU A 30 -24.92 -51.94 -33.73
C GLU A 30 -24.40 -51.21 -32.47
N ASP A 31 -23.37 -51.78 -31.83
CA ASP A 31 -22.74 -51.19 -30.65
C ASP A 31 -22.07 -49.84 -30.97
N LEU A 32 -21.33 -49.75 -32.08
CA LEU A 32 -20.77 -48.49 -32.56
C LEU A 32 -21.86 -47.47 -32.88
N THR A 33 -22.96 -47.91 -33.48
CA THR A 33 -24.09 -47.03 -33.83
C THR A 33 -24.72 -46.45 -32.57
N LYS A 34 -24.87 -47.25 -31.50
CA LYS A 34 -25.35 -46.78 -30.19
C LYS A 34 -24.41 -45.74 -29.59
N ILE A 35 -23.09 -45.99 -29.60
CA ILE A 35 -22.09 -45.05 -29.07
C ILE A 35 -22.14 -43.70 -29.81
N VAL A 36 -22.25 -43.72 -31.15
CA VAL A 36 -22.24 -42.50 -31.96
C VAL A 36 -23.55 -41.69 -31.85
N HIS A 37 -24.70 -42.36 -31.77
CA HIS A 37 -26.01 -41.68 -31.77
C HIS A 37 -26.48 -41.27 -30.37
N GLN A 38 -25.89 -41.84 -29.32
CA GLN A 38 -26.20 -41.47 -27.94
C GLN A 38 -25.18 -40.47 -27.43
N LYS A 39 -25.61 -39.21 -27.27
CA LYS A 39 -24.75 -38.11 -26.79
C LYS A 39 -23.94 -38.48 -25.54
N LYS A 40 -24.56 -39.18 -24.58
CA LYS A 40 -23.90 -39.58 -23.33
C LYS A 40 -22.73 -40.56 -23.57
N GLU A 41 -22.95 -41.57 -24.39
CA GLU A 41 -21.92 -42.57 -24.73
C GLU A 41 -20.80 -41.96 -25.59
N LEU A 42 -21.16 -41.07 -26.51
CA LEU A 42 -20.18 -40.33 -27.31
C LEU A 42 -19.32 -39.40 -26.44
N SER A 43 -19.93 -38.66 -25.52
CA SER A 43 -19.24 -37.76 -24.58
C SER A 43 -18.18 -38.50 -23.76
N HIS A 44 -18.47 -39.71 -23.27
CA HIS A 44 -17.46 -40.50 -22.54
C HIS A 44 -16.19 -40.81 -23.35
N LYS A 45 -16.26 -40.79 -24.69
CA LYS A 45 -15.11 -40.99 -25.58
C LYS A 45 -14.49 -39.69 -26.07
N VAL A 46 -15.29 -38.64 -26.26
CA VAL A 46 -14.87 -37.38 -26.86
C VAL A 46 -14.39 -36.38 -25.82
N ASP A 47 -15.06 -36.28 -24.67
CA ASP A 47 -14.76 -35.27 -23.64
C ASP A 47 -13.30 -35.34 -23.17
N PRO A 48 -12.70 -36.52 -22.88
CA PRO A 48 -11.28 -36.58 -22.50
C PRO A 48 -10.33 -36.05 -23.59
N ILE A 49 -10.67 -36.24 -24.86
CA ILE A 49 -9.87 -35.75 -25.99
C ILE A 49 -9.97 -34.22 -26.09
N ILE A 50 -11.18 -33.68 -25.86
CA ILE A 50 -11.40 -32.24 -25.84
C ILE A 50 -10.70 -31.61 -24.63
N ASP A 51 -10.79 -32.22 -23.46
CA ASP A 51 -10.13 -31.76 -22.24
C ASP A 51 -8.61 -31.71 -22.41
N ASP A 52 -8.00 -32.78 -22.94
CA ASP A 52 -6.57 -32.80 -23.27
C ASP A 52 -6.20 -31.69 -24.27
N LYS A 53 -7.06 -31.46 -25.27
CA LYS A 53 -6.84 -30.39 -26.25
C LYS A 53 -6.99 -28.99 -25.65
N LEU A 54 -7.92 -28.78 -24.74
CA LEU A 54 -8.09 -27.52 -24.03
C LEU A 54 -6.92 -27.26 -23.09
N GLN A 55 -6.44 -28.29 -22.37
CA GLN A 55 -5.24 -28.18 -21.53
C GLN A 55 -4.01 -27.83 -22.38
N GLN A 56 -3.82 -28.52 -23.51
CA GLN A 56 -2.74 -28.21 -24.44
C GLN A 56 -2.86 -26.77 -24.98
N PHE A 57 -4.07 -26.35 -25.36
CA PHE A 57 -4.32 -25.00 -25.84
C PHE A 57 -3.96 -23.94 -24.80
N VAL A 58 -4.38 -24.12 -23.54
CA VAL A 58 -4.04 -23.20 -22.44
C VAL A 58 -2.53 -23.05 -22.26
N LEU A 59 -1.76 -24.13 -22.41
CA LEU A 59 -0.30 -24.09 -22.35
C LEU A 59 0.34 -23.39 -23.57
N GLU A 60 -0.33 -23.43 -24.72
CA GLU A 60 0.13 -22.81 -25.97
C GLU A 60 -0.27 -21.33 -26.10
N ILE A 61 -1.36 -20.89 -25.46
CA ILE A 61 -1.87 -19.50 -25.50
C ILE A 61 -0.77 -18.46 -25.31
N PRO A 62 0.10 -18.53 -24.28
CA PRO A 62 1.16 -17.52 -24.09
C PRO A 62 2.13 -17.42 -25.28
N LYS A 63 2.31 -18.51 -26.03
CA LYS A 63 3.20 -18.55 -27.20
C LYS A 63 2.49 -18.14 -28.49
N THR A 64 1.24 -18.57 -28.68
CA THR A 64 0.51 -18.39 -29.93
C THR A 64 -0.24 -17.05 -29.96
N LEU A 65 -0.99 -16.74 -28.89
CA LEU A 65 -1.79 -15.52 -28.76
C LEU A 65 -1.07 -14.43 -27.97
N GLY A 66 -0.13 -14.79 -27.10
CA GLY A 66 0.61 -13.82 -26.29
C GLY A 66 1.23 -12.66 -27.09
N PRO A 67 1.95 -12.92 -28.22
CA PRO A 67 2.48 -11.85 -29.06
C PRO A 67 1.39 -10.95 -29.65
N THR A 68 0.29 -11.53 -30.15
CA THR A 68 -0.84 -10.79 -30.72
C THR A 68 -1.56 -9.94 -29.68
N ILE A 69 -1.80 -10.49 -28.48
CA ILE A 69 -2.39 -9.75 -27.36
C ILE A 69 -1.48 -8.60 -26.94
N THR A 70 -0.17 -8.86 -26.85
CA THR A 70 0.81 -7.82 -26.49
C THR A 70 0.83 -6.69 -27.51
N GLU A 71 0.78 -7.02 -28.80
CA GLU A 71 0.75 -6.01 -29.86
C GLU A 71 -0.57 -5.23 -29.87
N ALA A 72 -1.70 -5.91 -29.68
CA ALA A 72 -3.00 -5.24 -29.55
C ALA A 72 -3.01 -4.28 -28.35
N LEU A 73 -2.46 -4.69 -27.20
CA LEU A 73 -2.34 -3.81 -26.03
C LEU A 73 -1.39 -2.64 -26.29
N ARG A 74 -0.27 -2.85 -26.99
CA ARG A 74 0.66 -1.77 -27.36
C ARG A 74 -0.01 -0.73 -28.27
N GLU A 75 -0.75 -1.20 -29.26
CA GLU A 75 -1.50 -0.34 -30.18
C GLU A 75 -2.61 0.43 -29.45
N GLU A 76 -3.32 -0.24 -28.53
CA GLU A 76 -4.36 0.39 -27.69
C GLU A 76 -3.76 1.47 -26.77
N ILE A 77 -2.64 1.20 -26.10
CA ILE A 77 -1.94 2.20 -25.27
C ILE A 77 -1.51 3.41 -26.12
N LYS A 78 -1.07 3.18 -27.35
CA LYS A 78 -0.65 4.24 -28.27
C LYS A 78 -1.83 5.08 -28.76
N ASN A 79 -2.98 4.47 -28.98
CA ASN A 79 -4.18 5.14 -29.50
C ASN A 79 -5.04 5.78 -28.39
N SER A 80 -4.97 5.25 -27.18
CA SER A 80 -5.74 5.70 -26.00
C SER A 80 -4.84 6.34 -24.94
N GLN A 81 -3.88 7.16 -25.37
CA GLN A 81 -2.90 7.78 -24.46
C GLN A 81 -3.57 8.58 -23.34
N ASP A 82 -4.61 9.37 -23.64
CA ASP A 82 -5.26 10.22 -22.64
C ASP A 82 -5.92 9.40 -21.53
N ALA A 83 -6.61 8.31 -21.86
CA ALA A 83 -7.24 7.43 -20.88
C ALA A 83 -6.19 6.69 -20.02
N VAL A 84 -5.09 6.23 -20.63
CA VAL A 84 -3.98 5.61 -19.90
C VAL A 84 -3.30 6.62 -18.99
N VAL A 85 -3.08 7.86 -19.45
CA VAL A 85 -2.52 8.94 -18.66
C VAL A 85 -3.45 9.28 -17.50
N GLU A 86 -4.74 9.46 -17.74
CA GLU A 86 -5.73 9.78 -16.70
C GLU A 86 -5.76 8.73 -15.58
N ALA A 87 -5.72 7.44 -15.94
CA ALA A 87 -5.67 6.35 -14.98
C ALA A 87 -4.35 6.29 -14.19
N LEU A 88 -3.21 6.55 -14.84
CA LEU A 88 -1.88 6.44 -14.23
C LEU A 88 -1.44 7.72 -13.50
N PHE A 89 -1.95 8.89 -13.88
CA PHE A 89 -1.48 10.19 -13.37
C PHE A 89 -1.55 10.31 -11.84
N PRO A 90 -2.63 9.91 -11.14
CA PRO A 90 -2.67 9.93 -9.68
C PRO A 90 -1.62 9.03 -9.04
N ILE A 91 -1.37 7.85 -9.63
CA ILE A 91 -0.42 6.86 -9.15
C ILE A 91 1.02 7.38 -9.33
N ILE A 92 1.34 7.87 -10.52
CA ILE A 92 2.63 8.46 -10.85
C ILE A 92 2.88 9.69 -9.98
N GLY A 93 1.89 10.57 -9.80
CA GLY A 93 2.00 11.74 -8.92
C GLY A 93 2.31 11.36 -7.47
N LYS A 94 1.64 10.34 -6.93
CA LYS A 94 1.93 9.82 -5.58
C LYS A 94 3.34 9.22 -5.49
N MET A 95 3.78 8.47 -6.51
CA MET A 95 5.13 7.90 -6.56
C MET A 95 6.21 8.97 -6.62
N ILE A 96 6.06 9.98 -7.49
CA ILE A 96 7.00 11.10 -7.61
C ILE A 96 7.10 11.84 -6.27
N LYS A 97 5.96 12.16 -5.64
CA LYS A 97 5.94 12.81 -4.32
C LYS A 97 6.68 12.00 -3.27
N LYS A 98 6.45 10.68 -3.20
CA LYS A 98 7.15 9.79 -2.27
C LYS A 98 8.65 9.73 -2.55
N TYR A 99 9.03 9.61 -3.80
CA TYR A 99 10.44 9.56 -4.20
C TYR A 99 11.18 10.84 -3.82
N ILE A 100 10.60 12.01 -4.12
CA ILE A 100 11.17 13.31 -3.74
C ILE A 100 11.31 13.40 -2.21
N ALA A 101 10.27 13.05 -1.46
CA ALA A 101 10.32 13.09 0.01
C ALA A 101 11.41 12.17 0.56
N HIS A 102 11.55 10.96 0.00
CA HIS A 102 12.57 10.00 0.38
C HIS A 102 13.98 10.51 0.07
N GLU A 103 14.23 11.03 -1.15
CA GLU A 103 15.53 11.59 -1.51
C GLU A 103 15.88 12.81 -0.65
N MET A 104 14.90 13.65 -0.31
CA MET A 104 15.12 14.78 0.60
C MET A 104 15.46 14.32 2.02
N LYS A 105 14.82 13.25 2.51
CA LYS A 105 15.16 12.61 3.79
C LYS A 105 16.60 12.10 3.78
N LEU A 106 17.00 11.36 2.74
CA LEU A 106 18.37 10.87 2.58
C LEU A 106 19.42 11.99 2.46
N LEU A 107 19.13 13.02 1.66
CA LEU A 107 19.99 14.19 1.52
C LEU A 107 20.17 14.88 2.87
N SER A 108 19.08 15.09 3.60
CA SER A 108 19.12 15.70 4.92
C SER A 108 19.94 14.86 5.89
N GLU A 109 19.71 13.55 5.98
CA GLU A 109 20.50 12.63 6.83
C GLU A 109 22.00 12.66 6.50
N ASN A 110 22.35 12.79 5.22
CA ASN A 110 23.73 12.92 4.76
C ASN A 110 24.36 14.26 5.17
N ILE A 111 23.59 15.35 5.11
CA ILE A 111 24.03 16.67 5.59
C ILE A 111 24.21 16.63 7.10
N SER A 112 23.24 16.12 7.86
CA SER A 112 23.27 15.95 9.31
C SER A 112 24.54 15.23 9.78
N ARG A 113 24.91 14.13 9.12
CA ARG A 113 26.13 13.37 9.43
C ARG A 113 27.42 14.17 9.20
N LYS A 114 27.45 15.03 8.18
CA LYS A 114 28.61 15.89 7.87
C LYS A 114 28.64 17.19 8.69
N THR A 115 27.51 17.64 9.25
CA THR A 115 27.40 18.89 10.03
C THR A 115 27.52 18.73 11.55
N LYS A 116 27.76 17.51 12.07
CA LYS A 116 28.04 17.25 13.51
C LYS A 116 29.22 18.04 14.13
N LYS A 117 29.97 18.84 13.36
CA LYS A 117 31.03 19.74 13.85
C LYS A 117 30.75 21.24 13.70
N ALA A 118 29.64 21.64 13.09
CA ALA A 118 29.45 23.04 12.66
C ALA A 118 28.33 23.81 13.39
N PHE A 119 27.68 23.26 14.41
CA PHE A 119 26.60 23.97 15.13
C PHE A 119 26.71 23.88 16.65
N SER A 120 27.78 24.49 17.19
CA SER A 120 27.69 25.29 18.42
C SER A 120 27.46 26.77 18.06
N PHE A 121 26.67 27.06 17.02
CA PHE A 121 26.42 28.41 16.50
C PHE A 121 25.07 28.96 16.95
N LYS A 122 24.80 28.89 18.27
CA LYS A 122 23.59 29.41 18.94
C LYS A 122 23.39 30.94 18.80
N LYS A 123 24.11 31.64 17.90
CA LYS A 123 24.10 33.12 17.72
C LYS A 123 24.31 33.68 16.30
N TRP A 124 24.68 32.91 15.26
CA TRP A 124 25.12 33.53 13.98
C TRP A 124 23.98 34.05 13.10
N PHE A 125 22.87 33.34 12.96
CA PHE A 125 21.88 33.70 11.93
C PHE A 125 20.91 34.83 12.30
N ARG A 126 20.95 35.38 13.52
CA ARG A 126 19.91 36.33 13.95
C ARG A 126 20.05 37.75 13.37
N ARG A 127 21.05 38.07 12.52
CA ARG A 127 21.25 39.45 11.99
C ARG A 127 21.88 39.66 10.61
N THR A 128 22.12 38.66 9.77
CA THR A 128 22.64 38.91 8.40
C THR A 128 21.48 39.04 7.41
N LYS A 129 20.69 40.10 7.49
CA LYS A 129 20.71 41.23 6.54
C LYS A 129 20.84 40.78 5.08
N ALA A 130 19.69 40.78 4.41
CA ALA A 130 19.45 41.23 3.04
C ALA A 130 20.63 41.19 2.03
N LYS A 131 20.39 40.48 0.92
CA LYS A 131 21.04 40.69 -0.39
C LYS A 131 22.51 40.29 -0.59
N ALA A 132 23.10 39.44 0.23
CA ALA A 132 24.52 39.07 0.07
C ALA A 132 24.77 37.56 -0.01
N GLN A 133 24.21 36.90 -1.02
CA GLN A 133 24.80 35.74 -1.73
C GLN A 133 23.78 35.27 -2.76
N GLY A 134 24.18 35.27 -4.04
CA GLY A 134 23.33 34.97 -5.18
C GLY A 134 22.88 33.51 -5.21
N VAL A 135 21.90 33.18 -4.38
CA VAL A 135 21.12 31.94 -4.47
C VAL A 135 19.99 32.20 -5.47
N SER A 136 19.83 31.34 -6.47
CA SER A 136 18.80 31.54 -7.49
C SER A 136 17.40 31.45 -6.86
N ASP A 137 16.45 32.24 -7.35
CA ASP A 137 15.06 32.23 -6.84
C ASP A 137 14.41 30.83 -6.92
N GLY A 138 14.90 29.96 -7.81
CA GLY A 138 14.48 28.55 -7.91
C GLY A 138 14.98 27.66 -6.77
N ASP A 139 16.21 27.88 -6.27
CA ASP A 139 16.75 27.16 -5.11
C ASP A 139 16.06 27.59 -3.81
N LEU A 140 15.64 28.85 -3.71
CA LEU A 140 14.87 29.36 -2.57
C LEU A 140 13.45 28.76 -2.54
N ALA A 141 12.80 28.64 -3.70
CA ALA A 141 11.47 28.05 -3.81
C ALA A 141 11.47 26.54 -3.49
N ILE A 142 12.45 25.76 -3.96
CA ILE A 142 12.56 24.31 -3.68
C ILE A 142 12.87 24.06 -2.19
N ASN A 143 13.73 24.89 -1.60
CA ASN A 143 14.08 24.79 -0.18
C ASN A 143 12.89 25.10 0.74
N ASP A 144 11.95 25.95 0.33
CA ASP A 144 10.78 26.28 1.14
C ASP A 144 9.70 25.19 1.18
N TYR A 145 9.59 24.33 0.15
CA TYR A 145 8.64 23.20 0.12
C TYR A 145 9.15 21.95 0.87
N ALA A 146 10.46 21.75 0.96
CA ALA A 146 11.05 20.59 1.64
C ALA A 146 11.26 20.79 3.15
N LYS A 147 11.24 22.05 3.62
CA LYS A 147 11.45 22.35 5.05
C LYS A 147 10.37 21.69 5.91
N PRO A 148 10.77 20.98 6.98
CA PRO A 148 9.82 20.48 7.96
C PRO A 148 9.07 21.67 8.57
N ARG A 149 7.74 21.58 8.62
CA ARG A 149 6.88 22.58 9.24
C ARG A 149 5.94 21.90 10.21
N LEU A 150 5.83 22.43 11.41
CA LEU A 150 4.79 22.01 12.34
C LEU A 150 3.44 22.50 11.80
N ILE A 151 2.54 21.55 11.59
CA ILE A 151 1.16 21.80 11.21
C ILE A 151 0.30 21.92 12.47
N GLN A 152 0.46 20.98 13.39
CA GLN A 152 -0.36 20.91 14.58
C GLN A 152 0.39 20.16 15.69
N MET A 153 0.21 20.60 16.92
CA MET A 153 0.68 19.88 18.09
C MET A 153 -0.50 19.60 19.02
N PHE A 154 -0.55 18.40 19.55
CA PHE A 154 -1.55 17.96 20.51
C PHE A 154 -0.86 17.51 21.79
N VAL A 155 -1.46 17.82 22.93
CA VAL A 155 -1.10 17.22 24.21
C VAL A 155 -2.30 16.43 24.68
N ILE A 156 -2.13 15.12 24.85
CA ILE A 156 -3.23 14.17 25.03
C ILE A 156 -2.97 13.33 26.28
N GLU A 157 -3.99 13.14 27.12
CA GLU A 157 -3.89 12.28 28.29
C GLU A 157 -3.73 10.81 27.88
N LYS A 158 -2.73 10.12 28.45
CA LYS A 158 -2.25 8.81 27.96
C LYS A 158 -3.32 7.71 28.01
N ASN A 159 -4.23 7.77 29.00
CA ASN A 159 -5.18 6.68 29.27
C ASN A 159 -6.57 6.94 28.69
N SER A 160 -7.06 8.18 28.78
CA SER A 160 -8.43 8.52 28.34
C SER A 160 -8.49 8.98 26.89
N GLY A 161 -7.37 9.42 26.32
CA GLY A 161 -7.32 10.10 25.03
C GLY A 161 -7.91 11.51 25.03
N ILE A 162 -8.18 12.07 26.21
CA ILE A 162 -8.67 13.45 26.34
C ILE A 162 -7.61 14.42 25.83
N LEU A 163 -8.04 15.34 24.96
CA LEU A 163 -7.20 16.45 24.49
C LEU A 163 -7.01 17.47 25.62
N LEU A 164 -5.78 17.61 26.09
CA LEU A 164 -5.42 18.54 27.16
C LEU A 164 -5.08 19.92 26.63
N ALA A 165 -4.37 19.99 25.50
CA ALA A 165 -4.01 21.24 24.84
C ALA A 165 -3.70 21.00 23.37
N ASP A 166 -3.78 22.05 22.57
CA ASP A 166 -3.45 21.99 21.16
C ASP A 166 -2.82 23.30 20.67
N TYR A 167 -2.06 23.23 19.58
CA TYR A 167 -1.48 24.40 18.95
C TYR A 167 -1.31 24.21 17.45
N SER A 168 -1.82 25.19 16.67
CA SER A 168 -1.64 25.31 15.22
C SER A 168 -0.94 26.63 14.88
N PRO A 169 0.15 26.62 14.09
CA PRO A 169 0.75 27.85 13.57
C PRO A 169 -0.03 28.49 12.41
N LEU A 170 -0.79 27.71 11.64
CA LEU A 170 -1.31 28.13 10.31
C LEU A 170 -2.80 28.51 10.29
N SER A 171 -3.62 28.02 11.23
CA SER A 171 -5.01 28.47 11.49
C SER A 171 -5.67 27.63 12.59
N GLU A 172 -6.67 28.17 13.30
CA GLU A 172 -7.40 27.44 14.36
C GLU A 172 -8.45 26.45 13.83
N ASP A 173 -8.80 26.51 12.54
CA ASP A 173 -9.92 25.78 11.94
C ASP A 173 -9.49 24.85 10.80
N THR A 174 -9.86 23.58 10.91
CA THR A 174 -10.42 22.73 9.83
C THR A 174 -10.70 21.27 10.25
N ILE A 175 -10.26 20.81 11.41
CA ILE A 175 -10.47 19.40 11.84
C ILE A 175 -10.90 19.33 13.30
N ASP A 176 -11.83 18.41 13.60
CA ASP A 176 -12.23 18.06 14.96
C ASP A 176 -11.03 17.48 15.74
N LYS A 177 -10.47 18.32 16.61
CA LYS A 177 -9.26 18.04 17.39
C LYS A 177 -9.49 16.94 18.43
N GLU A 178 -10.69 16.86 19.00
CA GLU A 178 -11.05 15.82 19.96
C GLU A 178 -11.13 14.46 19.26
N MET A 179 -11.68 14.42 18.05
CA MET A 179 -11.69 13.22 17.23
C MET A 179 -10.27 12.74 16.89
N ILE A 180 -9.35 13.64 16.52
CA ILE A 180 -7.95 13.28 16.25
C ILE A 180 -7.29 12.72 17.51
N ALA A 181 -7.50 13.34 18.67
CA ALA A 181 -6.92 12.87 19.93
C ALA A 181 -7.40 11.44 20.28
N GLY A 182 -8.69 11.18 20.11
CA GLY A 182 -9.27 9.84 20.26
C GLY A 182 -8.68 8.83 19.28
N MET A 183 -8.56 9.20 18.00
CA MET A 183 -7.95 8.36 16.97
C MET A 183 -6.49 8.02 17.28
N LEU A 184 -5.67 8.99 17.66
CA LEU A 184 -4.25 8.78 18.00
C LEU A 184 -4.11 7.84 19.20
N THR A 185 -4.96 8.00 20.21
CA THR A 185 -4.98 7.13 21.39
C THR A 185 -5.34 5.70 21.02
N ALA A 186 -6.36 5.53 20.16
CA ALA A 186 -6.78 4.22 19.69
C ALA A 186 -5.68 3.52 18.86
N ILE A 187 -5.03 4.24 17.93
CA ILE A 187 -3.91 3.70 17.15
C ILE A 187 -2.77 3.27 18.09
N LYS A 188 -2.37 4.16 19.01
CA LYS A 188 -1.32 3.87 19.99
C LYS A 188 -1.63 2.63 20.81
N SER A 189 -2.82 2.56 21.39
CA SER A 189 -3.24 1.44 22.24
C SER A 189 -3.29 0.14 21.44
N PHE A 190 -3.86 0.17 20.23
CA PHE A 190 -3.94 -1.01 19.36
C PHE A 190 -2.56 -1.55 18.99
N VAL A 191 -1.61 -0.68 18.66
CA VAL A 191 -0.24 -1.09 18.33
C VAL A 191 0.45 -1.66 19.57
N GLU A 192 0.36 -1.00 20.72
CA GLU A 192 1.01 -1.46 21.96
C GLU A 192 0.45 -2.81 22.43
N ASP A 193 -0.88 -3.01 22.33
CA ASP A 193 -1.54 -4.26 22.67
C ASP A 193 -1.17 -5.40 21.70
N ALA A 194 -1.13 -5.13 20.39
CA ALA A 194 -0.90 -6.16 19.37
C ALA A 194 0.50 -6.80 19.49
N PHE A 195 1.51 -6.01 19.82
CA PHE A 195 2.90 -6.47 19.79
C PHE A 195 3.40 -7.07 21.13
N HIS A 196 2.57 -7.14 22.18
CA HIS A 196 2.87 -7.76 23.49
C HIS A 196 4.25 -7.42 24.08
N GLY A 197 4.82 -6.28 23.67
CA GLY A 197 6.25 -6.01 23.69
C GLY A 197 6.69 -5.11 24.85
N GLY A 198 6.31 -5.42 26.10
CA GLY A 198 6.82 -4.70 27.28
C GLY A 198 6.73 -3.16 27.21
N ASP A 199 7.72 -2.45 27.75
CA ASP A 199 7.80 -0.97 27.89
C ASP A 199 8.05 -0.21 26.57
N GLN A 200 7.66 -0.77 25.43
CA GLN A 200 7.78 -0.12 24.12
C GLN A 200 6.57 0.80 23.89
N ASN A 201 6.81 2.02 23.42
CA ASN A 201 5.76 2.98 23.10
C ASN A 201 5.81 3.33 21.61
N LEU A 202 4.64 3.65 21.02
CA LEU A 202 4.59 4.19 19.67
C LEU A 202 5.20 5.61 19.65
N GLU A 203 6.21 5.83 18.80
CA GLU A 203 6.95 7.11 18.70
C GLU A 203 6.76 7.84 17.37
N LEU A 204 6.36 7.15 16.30
CA LEU A 204 6.31 7.72 14.95
C LEU A 204 5.20 7.08 14.11
N ILE A 205 4.42 7.92 13.42
CA ILE A 205 3.47 7.50 12.39
C ILE A 205 3.77 8.30 11.12
N GLU A 206 4.04 7.62 10.00
CA GLU A 206 4.28 8.25 8.70
C GLU A 206 3.05 8.10 7.78
N TYR A 207 2.56 9.22 7.23
CA TYR A 207 1.45 9.26 6.27
C TYR A 207 1.75 10.22 5.12
N GLU A 208 2.08 9.66 3.96
CA GLU A 208 2.46 10.41 2.76
C GLU A 208 3.60 11.41 2.98
N LEU A 209 3.29 12.71 3.00
CA LEU A 209 4.24 13.81 3.23
C LEU A 209 4.18 14.35 4.67
N TYR A 210 3.41 13.70 5.53
CA TYR A 210 3.22 14.05 6.92
C TYR A 210 3.82 13.00 7.84
N THR A 211 4.38 13.48 8.94
CA THR A 211 4.92 12.67 10.03
C THR A 211 4.25 13.11 11.32
N ILE A 212 3.69 12.18 12.07
CA ILE A 212 3.21 12.40 13.43
C ILE A 212 4.27 11.83 14.37
N HIS A 213 5.02 12.73 15.01
CA HIS A 213 5.98 12.37 16.03
C HIS A 213 5.28 12.33 17.40
N ILE A 214 5.46 11.25 18.15
CA ILE A 214 4.81 11.01 19.44
C ILE A 214 5.87 10.94 20.54
N GLN A 215 5.85 11.94 21.43
CA GLN A 215 6.70 11.97 22.61
C GLN A 215 5.90 11.58 23.85
N ASN A 216 6.27 10.46 24.47
CA ASN A 216 5.58 9.92 25.64
C ASN A 216 6.10 10.56 26.93
N PHE A 217 5.17 10.94 27.82
CA PHE A 217 5.44 11.32 29.21
C PHE A 217 4.68 10.41 30.18
N TYR A 218 4.82 10.64 31.48
CA TYR A 218 4.23 9.78 32.51
C TYR A 218 2.70 9.70 32.45
N SER A 219 2.00 10.84 32.36
CA SER A 219 0.52 10.90 32.38
C SER A 219 -0.12 11.39 31.07
N TYR A 220 0.68 11.85 30.12
CA TYR A 220 0.22 12.38 28.84
C TYR A 220 1.27 12.08 27.76
N TYR A 221 0.93 12.33 26.51
CA TYR A 221 1.90 12.34 25.41
C TYR A 221 1.67 13.56 24.53
N VAL A 222 2.70 13.94 23.79
CA VAL A 222 2.66 15.04 22.82
C VAL A 222 2.73 14.44 21.43
N ALA A 223 1.78 14.80 20.56
CA ALA A 223 1.78 14.41 19.16
C ALA A 223 2.00 15.65 18.28
N ALA A 224 3.13 15.71 17.59
CA ALA A 224 3.48 16.78 16.67
C ALA A 224 3.31 16.32 15.22
N VAL A 225 2.39 16.95 14.49
CA VAL A 225 2.11 16.73 13.08
C VAL A 225 3.00 17.65 12.26
N ILE A 226 3.86 17.07 11.44
CA ILE A 226 4.90 17.77 10.70
C ILE A 226 4.72 17.44 9.22
N SER A 227 4.70 18.46 8.37
CA SER A 227 4.78 18.29 6.92
C SER A 227 6.22 18.47 6.44
N GLY A 228 6.63 17.76 5.39
CA GLY A 228 7.94 17.96 4.75
C GLY A 228 9.01 16.99 5.25
N ALA A 229 10.29 17.33 5.06
CA ALA A 229 11.40 16.40 5.30
C ALA A 229 11.70 16.23 6.80
N TYR A 230 11.09 15.22 7.42
CA TYR A 230 11.39 14.81 8.81
C TYR A 230 12.66 13.97 8.87
N ASN A 231 13.77 14.62 9.24
CA ASN A 231 15.11 14.02 9.34
C ASN A 231 15.56 13.89 10.81
N MET A 232 16.66 13.16 11.05
CA MET A 232 17.17 12.92 12.40
C MET A 232 17.53 14.20 13.17
N MET A 233 18.09 15.23 12.53
CA MET A 233 18.41 16.48 13.24
C MET A 233 17.15 17.20 13.69
N PHE A 234 16.15 17.27 12.79
CA PHE A 234 14.88 17.89 13.13
C PHE A 234 14.16 17.10 14.24
N LYS A 235 14.22 15.76 14.18
CA LYS A 235 13.75 14.90 15.27
C LYS A 235 14.39 15.27 16.60
N GLU A 236 15.72 15.30 16.66
CA GLU A 236 16.48 15.64 17.89
C GLU A 236 16.08 17.03 18.42
N VAL A 237 16.01 18.05 17.55
CA VAL A 237 15.63 19.42 17.97
C VAL A 237 14.19 19.49 18.46
N LEU A 238 13.26 18.81 17.78
CA LEU A 238 11.86 18.76 18.17
C LEU A 238 11.68 18.06 19.52
N GLU A 239 12.33 16.92 19.73
CA GLU A 239 12.31 16.18 20.99
C GLU A 239 12.84 17.05 22.14
N ASP A 240 14.00 17.69 21.94
CA ASP A 240 14.59 18.60 22.93
C ASP A 240 13.62 19.76 23.27
N GLN A 241 12.99 20.37 22.27
CA GLN A 241 12.02 21.45 22.49
C GLN A 241 10.79 20.98 23.26
N ILE A 242 10.24 19.81 22.93
CA ILE A 242 9.09 19.22 23.63
C ILE A 242 9.45 18.88 25.08
N ILE A 243 10.63 18.31 25.31
CA ILE A 243 11.14 17.98 26.65
C ILE A 243 11.39 19.24 27.48
N ASP A 244 12.02 20.25 26.89
CA ASP A 244 12.29 21.53 27.56
C ASP A 244 10.99 22.28 27.89
N PHE A 245 10.01 22.24 26.97
CA PHE A 245 8.68 22.76 27.24
C PHE A 245 8.06 22.04 28.44
N ALA A 246 8.09 20.71 28.44
CA ALA A 246 7.51 19.90 29.50
C ALA A 246 8.15 20.16 30.87
N LYS A 247 9.48 20.22 30.95
CA LYS A 247 10.20 20.48 32.20
C LYS A 247 9.93 21.86 32.77
N ASN A 248 9.84 22.88 31.92
CA ASN A 248 9.83 24.28 32.36
C ASN A 248 8.43 24.89 32.47
N ASN A 249 7.41 24.30 31.84
CA ASN A 249 6.10 24.94 31.71
C ASN A 249 4.92 24.08 32.18
N ILE A 250 5.14 22.79 32.49
CA ILE A 250 4.08 21.85 32.88
C ILE A 250 4.22 21.48 34.36
N SER A 251 3.33 22.02 35.19
CA SER A 251 3.02 21.48 36.51
C SER A 251 1.86 20.48 36.44
N SER A 252 1.78 19.53 37.37
CA SER A 252 0.61 18.64 37.54
C SER A 252 -0.72 19.41 37.72
N LYS A 253 -0.66 20.68 38.14
CA LYS A 253 -1.83 21.59 38.18
C LYS A 253 -2.20 22.19 36.82
N ASP A 254 -1.23 22.41 35.93
CA ASP A 254 -1.46 23.01 34.61
C ASP A 254 -2.18 22.04 33.66
N LEU A 255 -1.98 20.72 33.83
CA LEU A 255 -2.67 19.68 33.06
C LEU A 255 -4.21 19.68 33.26
N LYS A 256 -4.71 20.41 34.27
CA LYS A 256 -6.16 20.53 34.54
C LYS A 256 -6.78 21.80 33.93
N ASP A 257 -5.97 22.74 33.44
CA ASP A 257 -6.42 23.97 32.80
C ASP A 257 -5.97 24.01 31.35
N SER A 258 -6.83 23.46 30.48
CA SER A 258 -6.57 23.35 29.04
C SER A 258 -6.29 24.70 28.38
N ILE A 259 -6.96 25.77 28.83
CA ILE A 259 -6.83 27.11 28.25
C ILE A 259 -5.46 27.70 28.58
N LEU A 260 -5.06 27.64 29.86
CA LEU A 260 -3.75 28.11 30.29
C LEU A 260 -2.62 27.33 29.61
N PHE A 261 -2.80 26.02 29.47
CA PHE A 261 -1.80 25.15 28.90
C PHE A 261 -1.62 25.39 27.39
N THR A 262 -2.71 25.50 26.64
CA THR A 262 -2.70 25.91 25.23
C THR A 262 -2.01 27.26 25.03
N LYS A 263 -2.22 28.23 25.92
CA LYS A 263 -1.54 29.53 25.85
C LYS A 263 -0.04 29.43 26.06
N LYS A 264 0.42 28.60 27.00
CA LYS A 264 1.85 28.32 27.23
C LYS A 264 2.47 27.61 26.04
N LEU A 265 1.78 26.61 25.49
CA LEU A 265 2.18 25.85 24.31
C LEU A 265 2.37 26.78 23.10
N LYS A 266 1.35 27.60 22.81
CA LYS A 266 1.40 28.62 21.76
C LYS A 266 2.55 29.58 21.95
N LYS A 267 2.78 30.08 23.18
CA LYS A 267 3.88 31.03 23.44
C LYS A 267 5.26 30.39 23.20
N TYR A 268 5.44 29.12 23.53
CA TYR A 268 6.73 28.44 23.42
C TYR A 268 7.08 28.08 21.97
N PHE A 269 6.09 27.67 21.18
CA PHE A 269 6.25 27.21 19.80
C PHE A 269 5.81 28.24 18.74
N ALA A 270 5.55 29.49 19.15
CA ALA A 270 5.20 30.61 18.25
C ALA A 270 6.37 31.09 17.38
N ASP A 271 7.58 31.04 17.92
CA ASP A 271 8.80 31.21 17.13
C ASP A 271 9.07 29.85 16.47
N GLU A 272 8.95 29.78 15.14
CA GLU A 272 9.03 28.55 14.32
C GLU A 272 9.93 27.45 14.90
N ILE A 273 9.44 26.20 14.92
CA ILE A 273 10.26 25.03 15.24
C ILE A 273 11.40 24.96 14.22
N VAL A 274 12.60 25.32 14.68
CA VAL A 274 13.86 25.23 13.93
C VAL A 274 14.25 23.77 13.72
#